data_AF-A0AAU3YHG5-F1
#
_entry.id   AF-A0AAU3YHG5-F1
#
_cell.length_a   1.000
_cell.length_b   1.000
_cell.length_c   1.000
_cell.angle_alpha   90.00
_cell.angle_beta   90.00
_cell.angle_gamma   90.00
#
_symmetry.space_group_name_H-M   'P 1'
#
loop_
_entity.id
_entity.type
_entity.pdbx_description
1 polymer ?
#
loop_
_entity_poly.entity_id
_entity_poly.type
_entity_poly.pdbx_seq_one_letter_code
_entity_poly.pdbx_strand_id
1 'polypeptide(L)'
;MATTRFMIQRLRSELGDFGTELRDVFTGTNELDEYDLSTGNVSVSRISAIADGTMTDLRLGQDYDLISREGRIVLYGDYAPLPLGTMLIVEGMGAGMFTEAELGQFVRTAEIQHCHGQSLTVRYRSDHGFIRYHDEPKNLGNLPEIEEVPLLTLAAINGLWTLTTDSSTEMSVNTSEGTYLNRSERYQNLLHQISVLQARYEELCAQLNVGLYRIEMHTLRRVSRDTGRLVPVFNPREYDDNSYPTRQVPPIDKPNEDPSGVPSPLVGGWSW
;
A
#
# COMPACT_ATOMS: atom_id res chain seq x y z
N MET A 1 -6.03 9.35 7.46
CA MET A 1 -5.42 9.12 6.14
C MET A 1 -4.31 8.11 6.32
N ALA A 2 -4.35 7.02 5.55
CA ALA A 2 -3.32 6.00 5.58
C ALA A 2 -1.97 6.60 5.19
N THR A 3 -0.97 6.44 6.04
CA THR A 3 0.42 6.77 5.67
C THR A 3 1.11 5.50 5.16
N THR A 4 2.03 5.62 4.22
CA THR A 4 2.78 4.48 3.68
C THR A 4 3.45 3.66 4.79
N ARG A 5 3.99 4.34 5.81
CA ARG A 5 4.61 3.68 6.97
C ARG A 5 3.60 2.83 7.77
N PHE A 6 2.41 3.35 8.01
CA PHE A 6 1.34 2.60 8.67
C PHE A 6 0.94 1.36 7.86
N MET A 7 0.80 1.50 6.53
CA MET A 7 0.46 0.38 5.65
C MET A 7 1.55 -0.69 5.64
N ILE A 8 2.84 -0.30 5.64
CA ILE A 8 3.96 -1.24 5.72
C ILE A 8 3.94 -2.01 7.05
N GLN A 9 3.73 -1.33 8.18
CA GLN A 9 3.64 -1.99 9.49
C GLN A 9 2.48 -2.99 9.55
N ARG A 10 1.33 -2.60 9.00
CA ARG A 10 0.16 -3.49 8.95
C ARG A 10 0.39 -4.67 8.01
N LEU A 11 1.01 -4.44 6.85
CA LEU A 11 1.40 -5.50 5.91
C LEU A 11 2.37 -6.51 6.55
N ARG A 12 3.36 -6.05 7.33
CA ARG A 12 4.24 -6.95 8.11
C ARG A 12 3.44 -7.87 9.02
N SER A 13 2.45 -7.33 9.73
CA SER A 13 1.58 -8.12 10.60
C SER A 13 0.75 -9.15 9.82
N GLU A 14 0.23 -8.80 8.65
CA GLU A 14 -0.56 -9.72 7.80
C GLU A 14 0.31 -10.85 7.21
N LEU A 15 1.57 -10.55 6.89
CA LEU A 15 2.54 -11.54 6.40
C LEU A 15 3.17 -12.37 7.54
N GLY A 16 3.01 -11.96 8.80
CA GLY A 16 3.69 -12.56 9.94
C GLY A 16 5.19 -12.29 9.99
N ASP A 17 5.68 -11.27 9.28
CA ASP A 17 7.10 -10.86 9.22
C ASP A 17 7.41 -9.85 10.34
N PHE A 18 7.33 -10.33 11.58
CA PHE A 18 7.66 -9.53 12.76
C PHE A 18 9.17 -9.30 12.82
N GLY A 19 9.58 -8.02 12.90
CA GLY A 19 10.98 -7.67 13.08
C GLY A 19 11.47 -8.02 14.48
N THR A 20 12.71 -8.46 14.57
CA THR A 20 13.44 -8.62 15.84
C THR A 20 14.39 -7.46 16.02
N GLU A 21 14.51 -6.97 17.25
CA GLU A 21 15.50 -5.93 17.57
C GLU A 21 16.91 -6.44 17.28
N LEU A 22 17.69 -5.60 16.61
CA LEU A 22 19.07 -5.86 16.23
C LEU A 22 19.97 -4.90 16.99
N ARG A 23 21.00 -5.44 17.63
CA ARG A 23 22.09 -4.66 18.22
C ARG A 23 23.42 -5.37 18.06
N ASP A 24 24.21 -4.92 17.09
CA ASP A 24 25.53 -5.47 16.82
C ASP A 24 26.62 -4.46 17.23
N VAL A 25 27.73 -4.99 17.73
CA VAL A 25 28.88 -4.19 18.16
C VAL A 25 30.14 -4.75 17.50
N PHE A 26 30.84 -3.90 16.76
CA PHE A 26 32.09 -4.24 16.09
C PHE A 26 33.22 -3.40 16.65
N THR A 27 34.42 -3.97 16.65
CA THR A 27 35.65 -3.29 17.09
C THR A 27 36.50 -2.96 15.86
N GLY A 28 36.99 -1.72 15.80
CA GLY A 28 37.87 -1.26 14.74
C GLY A 28 39.25 -1.91 14.82
N THR A 29 39.69 -2.47 13.70
CA THR A 29 41.01 -3.09 13.52
C THR A 29 41.90 -2.31 12.55
N ASN A 30 41.39 -1.22 11.95
CA ASN A 30 42.05 -0.46 10.89
C ASN A 30 42.34 -1.25 9.60
N GLU A 31 41.64 -2.37 9.40
CA GLU A 31 41.79 -3.24 8.23
C GLU A 31 40.49 -3.42 7.44
N LEU A 32 39.34 -3.38 8.12
CA LEU A 32 38.03 -3.65 7.55
C LEU A 32 37.24 -2.35 7.35
N ASP A 33 36.63 -2.23 6.18
CA ASP A 33 35.66 -1.22 5.77
C ASP A 33 34.24 -1.80 5.64
N GLU A 34 34.12 -3.12 5.53
CA GLU A 34 32.86 -3.86 5.48
C GLU A 34 32.57 -4.64 6.77
N TYR A 35 31.33 -4.57 7.23
CA TYR A 35 30.83 -5.29 8.41
C TYR A 35 29.53 -6.02 8.11
N ASP A 36 29.52 -7.33 8.32
CA ASP A 36 28.32 -8.16 8.22
C ASP A 36 27.56 -8.16 9.56
N LEU A 37 26.28 -7.83 9.51
CA LEU A 37 25.35 -7.85 10.63
C LEU A 37 24.90 -9.28 10.94
N SER A 38 24.40 -9.49 12.15
CA SER A 38 23.94 -10.80 12.62
C SER A 38 22.65 -11.28 11.92
N THR A 39 21.93 -10.39 11.24
CA THR A 39 20.70 -10.70 10.51
C THR A 39 20.67 -9.99 9.16
N GLY A 40 19.97 -10.58 8.19
CA GLY A 40 19.63 -9.94 6.91
C GLY A 40 18.32 -9.15 6.99
N ASN A 41 17.92 -8.55 5.87
CA ASN A 41 16.71 -7.72 5.75
C ASN A 41 16.57 -6.66 6.85
N VAL A 42 17.62 -5.84 7.01
CA VAL A 42 17.77 -4.91 8.12
C VAL A 42 17.22 -3.53 7.81
N SER A 43 16.48 -2.98 8.77
CA SER A 43 16.12 -1.56 8.88
C SER A 43 16.90 -0.96 10.05
N VAL A 44 17.93 -0.17 9.74
CA VAL A 44 18.79 0.45 10.75
C VAL A 44 18.12 1.72 11.27
N SER A 45 18.02 1.84 12.59
CA SER A 45 17.53 3.05 13.25
C SER A 45 18.67 4.02 13.59
N ARG A 46 19.83 3.48 13.98
CA ARG A 46 21.00 4.26 14.39
C ARG A 46 22.29 3.47 14.19
N ILE A 47 23.30 4.13 13.64
CA ILE A 47 24.68 3.64 13.66
C ILE A 47 25.54 4.71 14.33
N SER A 48 26.39 4.27 15.25
CA SER A 48 27.25 5.17 16.00
C SER A 48 28.66 4.61 16.10
N ALA A 49 29.66 5.44 15.87
CA ALA A 49 31.06 5.15 16.14
C ALA A 49 31.46 5.77 17.49
N ILE A 50 32.08 4.98 18.36
CA ILE A 50 32.66 5.43 19.62
C ILE A 50 34.18 5.47 19.46
N ALA A 51 34.77 6.66 19.58
CA ALA A 51 36.21 6.88 19.57
C ALA A 51 36.60 7.73 20.79
N ASP A 52 37.63 7.31 21.53
CA ASP A 52 38.15 8.05 22.70
C ASP A 52 37.06 8.49 23.71
N GLY A 53 36.05 7.66 23.92
CA GLY A 53 34.93 7.92 24.82
C GLY A 53 33.86 8.88 24.28
N THR A 54 33.99 9.35 23.04
CA THR A 54 32.99 10.18 22.36
C THR A 54 32.18 9.34 21.38
N MET A 55 30.85 9.42 21.48
CA MET A 55 29.92 8.75 20.57
C MET A 55 29.52 9.71 19.44
N THR A 56 29.73 9.30 18.21
CA THR A 56 29.38 10.04 16.98
C THR A 56 28.38 9.24 16.17
N ASP A 57 27.26 9.86 15.79
CA ASP A 57 26.24 9.20 14.96
C ASP A 57 26.61 9.34 13.49
N LEU A 58 26.67 8.19 12.80
CA LEU A 58 27.01 8.12 11.39
C LEU A 58 25.77 8.37 10.52
N ARG A 59 25.98 8.99 9.35
CA ARG A 59 24.93 9.35 8.41
C ARG A 59 24.95 8.44 7.18
N LEU A 60 23.78 7.89 6.85
CA LEU A 60 23.56 7.06 5.66
C LEU A 60 23.88 7.86 4.38
N GLY A 61 24.63 7.26 3.46
CA GLY A 61 25.04 7.83 2.18
C GLY A 61 26.17 8.86 2.27
N GLN A 62 26.65 9.18 3.48
CA GLN A 62 27.80 10.05 3.70
C GLN A 62 28.94 9.27 4.39
N ASP A 63 28.65 8.69 5.55
CA ASP A 63 29.63 8.00 6.38
C ASP A 63 29.56 6.47 6.20
N TYR A 64 28.42 5.96 5.73
CA TYR A 64 28.23 4.54 5.44
C TYR A 64 27.11 4.31 4.42
N ASP A 65 27.16 3.18 3.73
CA ASP A 65 26.04 2.59 3.00
C ASP A 65 25.57 1.30 3.67
N LEU A 66 24.26 1.05 3.60
CA LEU A 66 23.62 -0.15 4.12
C LEU A 66 23.05 -0.98 2.97
N ILE A 67 23.55 -2.20 2.83
CA ILE A 67 22.98 -3.22 1.96
C ILE A 67 21.96 -4.00 2.79
N SER A 68 20.74 -3.45 2.90
CA SER A 68 19.69 -3.95 3.81
C SER A 68 19.37 -5.43 3.64
N ARG A 69 19.36 -5.95 2.41
CA ARG A 69 19.00 -7.36 2.13
C ARG A 69 20.02 -8.34 2.69
N GLU A 70 21.30 -8.03 2.49
CA GLU A 70 22.41 -8.87 2.96
C GLU A 70 22.73 -8.62 4.44
N GLY A 71 22.30 -7.48 4.99
CA GLY A 71 22.68 -7.06 6.33
C GLY A 71 24.15 -6.65 6.38
N ARG A 72 24.64 -5.94 5.36
CA ARG A 72 26.04 -5.48 5.32
C ARG A 72 26.11 -3.96 5.40
N ILE A 73 27.08 -3.47 6.15
CA ILE A 73 27.45 -2.05 6.21
C ILE A 73 28.80 -1.86 5.54
N VAL A 74 28.88 -0.87 4.66
CA VAL A 74 30.12 -0.42 4.04
C VAL A 74 30.40 0.99 4.56
N LEU A 75 31.52 1.18 5.24
CA LEU A 75 31.91 2.48 5.78
C LEU A 75 32.64 3.32 4.72
N TYR A 76 32.58 4.64 4.86
CA TYR A 76 33.27 5.60 4.00
C TYR A 76 34.00 6.67 4.81
N GLY A 77 34.87 7.43 4.12
CA GLY A 77 35.53 8.62 4.66
C GLY A 77 36.43 8.30 5.83
N ASP A 78 36.35 9.11 6.89
CA ASP A 78 37.20 9.00 8.09
C ASP A 78 36.92 7.75 8.93
N TYR A 79 35.87 7.00 8.59
CA TYR A 79 35.47 5.76 9.27
C TYR A 79 35.86 4.49 8.49
N ALA A 80 36.52 4.63 7.34
CA ALA A 80 36.94 3.50 6.49
C ALA A 80 38.46 3.51 6.22
N PRO A 81 39.22 2.46 6.61
CA PRO A 81 38.80 1.35 7.47
C PRO A 81 38.53 1.82 8.91
N LEU A 82 37.70 1.09 9.66
CA LEU A 82 37.31 1.50 11.00
C LEU A 82 38.55 1.64 11.92
N PRO A 83 38.88 2.84 12.43
CA PRO A 83 40.16 3.07 13.10
C PRO A 83 40.35 2.21 14.35
N LEU A 84 41.59 1.82 14.63
CA LEU A 84 41.91 0.99 15.79
C LEU A 84 41.44 1.66 17.10
N GLY A 85 40.76 0.88 17.95
CA GLY A 85 40.26 1.38 19.24
C GLY A 85 38.91 2.10 19.16
N THR A 86 38.34 2.23 17.96
CA THR A 86 36.95 2.67 17.79
C THR A 86 35.99 1.49 17.86
N MET A 87 34.75 1.71 18.33
CA MET A 87 33.70 0.71 18.31
C MET A 87 32.53 1.19 17.47
N LEU A 88 32.05 0.35 16.56
CA LEU A 88 30.83 0.60 15.79
C LEU A 88 29.66 -0.09 16.50
N ILE A 89 28.63 0.66 16.84
CA ILE A 89 27.38 0.14 17.38
C ILE A 89 26.30 0.35 16.33
N VAL A 90 25.62 -0.74 15.98
CA VAL A 90 24.52 -0.74 15.01
C VAL A 90 23.25 -1.14 15.75
N GLU A 91 22.24 -0.29 15.69
CA GLU A 91 20.91 -0.53 16.29
C GLU A 91 19.84 -0.46 15.20
N GLY A 92 18.89 -1.40 15.24
CA GLY A 92 17.84 -1.48 14.22
C GLY A 92 16.88 -2.63 14.45
N MET A 93 16.23 -3.04 13.36
CA MET A 93 15.35 -4.21 13.30
C MET A 93 15.76 -5.09 12.12
N GLY A 94 15.92 -6.39 12.38
CA GLY A 94 16.07 -7.42 11.35
C GLY A 94 14.73 -8.10 11.08
N ALA A 95 14.37 -8.28 9.82
CA ALA A 95 13.15 -8.98 9.41
C ALA A 95 13.46 -10.36 8.82
N GLY A 96 12.51 -11.29 8.89
CA GLY A 96 12.71 -12.65 8.38
C GLY A 96 12.57 -12.73 6.87
N MET A 97 11.60 -12.02 6.30
CA MET A 97 11.20 -12.21 4.90
C MET A 97 11.56 -11.03 4.00
N PHE A 98 11.21 -9.80 4.41
CA PHE A 98 11.29 -8.64 3.52
C PHE A 98 11.89 -7.40 4.18
N THR A 99 12.64 -6.65 3.38
CA THR A 99 13.06 -5.29 3.72
C THR A 99 11.88 -4.31 3.70
N GLU A 100 11.98 -3.18 4.40
CA GLU A 100 10.94 -2.14 4.34
C GLU A 100 10.77 -1.58 2.93
N ALA A 101 11.85 -1.52 2.14
CA ALA A 101 11.82 -1.07 0.76
C ALA A 101 10.98 -1.99 -0.13
N GLU A 102 11.16 -3.32 -0.02
CA GLU A 102 10.37 -4.31 -0.76
C GLU A 102 8.89 -4.25 -0.36
N LEU A 103 8.58 -4.14 0.93
CA LEU A 103 7.20 -3.97 1.39
C LEU A 103 6.57 -2.68 0.86
N GLY A 104 7.33 -1.59 0.82
CA GLY A 104 6.89 -0.34 0.21
C GLY A 104 6.57 -0.49 -1.29
N GLN A 105 7.36 -1.29 -2.01
CA GLN A 105 7.08 -1.60 -3.42
C GLN A 105 5.80 -2.41 -3.60
N PHE A 106 5.53 -3.39 -2.73
CA PHE A 106 4.29 -4.17 -2.77
C PHE A 106 3.06 -3.32 -2.49
N VAL A 107 3.12 -2.42 -1.49
CA VAL A 107 2.05 -1.47 -1.19
C VAL A 107 1.81 -0.55 -2.38
N ARG A 108 2.88 0.00 -2.99
CA ARG A 108 2.76 0.88 -4.16
C ARG A 108 2.17 0.16 -5.36
N THR A 109 2.57 -1.08 -5.60
CA THR A 109 2.03 -1.89 -6.69
C THR A 109 0.54 -2.18 -6.47
N ALA A 110 0.16 -2.52 -5.24
CA ALA A 110 -1.23 -2.72 -4.86
C ALA A 110 -2.06 -1.43 -4.98
N GLU A 111 -1.52 -0.27 -4.59
CA GLU A 111 -2.17 1.03 -4.77
C GLU A 111 -2.48 1.29 -6.25
N ILE A 112 -1.49 1.13 -7.13
CA ILE A 112 -1.66 1.35 -8.57
C ILE A 112 -2.73 0.43 -9.14
N GLN A 113 -2.73 -0.84 -8.77
CA GLN A 113 -3.71 -1.83 -9.25
C GLN A 113 -5.11 -1.57 -8.69
N HIS A 114 -5.23 -1.31 -7.38
CA HIS A 114 -6.50 -1.12 -6.70
C HIS A 114 -7.19 0.19 -7.10
N CYS A 115 -6.41 1.27 -7.26
CA CYS A 115 -6.93 2.60 -7.57
C CYS A 115 -7.00 2.87 -9.08
N HIS A 116 -6.62 1.91 -9.93
CA HIS A 116 -6.58 2.10 -11.37
C HIS A 116 -7.95 2.54 -11.94
N GLY A 117 -7.97 3.67 -12.64
CA GLY A 117 -9.21 4.19 -13.26
C GLY A 117 -10.27 4.65 -12.25
N GLN A 118 -9.88 4.88 -11.00
CA GLN A 118 -10.76 5.45 -9.98
C GLN A 118 -10.45 6.93 -9.79
N SER A 119 -11.51 7.74 -9.77
CA SER A 119 -11.45 9.13 -9.36
C SER A 119 -12.41 9.42 -8.22
N LEU A 120 -12.02 10.35 -7.36
CA LEU A 120 -12.87 10.93 -6.35
C LEU A 120 -13.31 12.30 -6.87
N THR A 121 -14.62 12.51 -6.93
CA THR A 121 -15.18 13.81 -7.27
C THR A 121 -15.04 14.73 -6.06
N VAL A 122 -14.07 15.63 -6.11
CA VAL A 122 -13.81 16.61 -5.07
C VAL A 122 -14.57 17.89 -5.40
N ARG A 123 -15.29 18.39 -4.41
CA ARG A 123 -16.01 19.66 -4.50
C ARG A 123 -15.09 20.79 -4.05
N TYR A 124 -14.90 21.79 -4.91
CA TYR A 124 -14.11 22.99 -4.60
C TYR A 124 -14.89 24.27 -4.93
N ARG A 125 -14.42 25.39 -4.35
CA ARG A 125 -14.97 26.71 -4.63
C ARG A 125 -14.09 27.41 -5.66
N SER A 126 -14.68 27.81 -6.78
CA SER A 126 -13.98 28.64 -7.77
C SER A 126 -13.73 30.06 -7.24
N ASP A 127 -12.77 30.77 -7.84
CA ASP A 127 -12.42 32.16 -7.51
C ASP A 127 -13.63 33.12 -7.57
N HIS A 128 -14.66 32.75 -8.32
CA HIS A 128 -15.89 33.52 -8.50
C HIS A 128 -16.99 33.13 -7.51
N GLY A 129 -16.66 32.33 -6.48
CA GLY A 129 -17.57 31.94 -5.42
C GLY A 129 -18.52 30.78 -5.75
N PHE A 130 -18.52 30.28 -6.99
CA PHE A 130 -19.33 29.13 -7.42
C PHE A 130 -18.71 27.80 -6.99
N ILE A 131 -19.57 26.86 -6.63
CA ILE A 131 -19.21 25.46 -6.37
C ILE A 131 -18.93 24.78 -7.70
N ARG A 132 -17.78 24.10 -7.78
CA ARG A 132 -17.42 23.25 -8.90
C ARG A 132 -16.97 21.89 -8.37
N TYR A 133 -17.03 20.91 -9.25
CA TYR A 133 -16.56 19.57 -9.00
C TYR A 133 -15.40 19.30 -9.97
N HIS A 134 -14.33 18.71 -9.47
CA HIS A 134 -13.29 18.13 -10.31
C HIS A 134 -12.99 16.73 -9.82
N ASP A 135 -12.64 15.87 -10.76
CA ASP A 135 -12.29 14.49 -10.46
C ASP A 135 -10.78 14.43 -10.20
N GLU A 136 -10.41 14.03 -9.00
CA GLU A 136 -9.02 13.74 -8.65
C GLU A 136 -8.76 12.24 -8.72
N PRO A 137 -7.60 11.80 -9.21
CA PRO A 137 -7.24 10.38 -9.19
C PRO A 137 -7.14 9.89 -7.75
N LYS A 138 -7.64 8.68 -7.52
CA LYS A 138 -7.53 8.04 -6.21
C LYS A 138 -6.09 7.55 -5.96
N ASN A 139 -5.60 7.77 -4.75
CA ASN A 139 -4.27 7.42 -4.28
C ASN A 139 -4.33 7.07 -2.77
N LEU A 140 -3.22 6.60 -2.21
CA LEU A 140 -3.16 6.21 -0.79
C LEU A 140 -3.49 7.37 0.17
N GLY A 141 -3.20 8.62 -0.22
CA GLY A 141 -3.46 9.80 0.58
C GLY A 141 -4.94 10.15 0.70
N ASN A 142 -5.73 9.90 -0.34
CA ASN A 142 -7.17 10.20 -0.39
C ASN A 142 -8.06 8.94 -0.29
N LEU A 143 -7.47 7.77 -0.05
CA LEU A 143 -8.18 6.51 0.09
C LEU A 143 -9.08 6.50 1.33
N PRO A 144 -10.36 6.08 1.21
CA PRO A 144 -11.21 5.82 2.36
C PRO A 144 -10.66 4.69 3.24
N GLU A 145 -10.81 4.81 4.57
CA GLU A 145 -10.28 3.84 5.55
C GLU A 145 -10.82 2.41 5.33
N ILE A 146 -12.06 2.28 4.86
CA ILE A 146 -12.68 0.98 4.56
C ILE A 146 -11.99 0.22 3.43
N GLU A 147 -11.28 0.93 2.54
CA GLU A 147 -10.55 0.34 1.41
C GLU A 147 -9.10 -0.03 1.74
N GLU A 148 -8.63 0.29 2.95
CA GLU A 148 -7.28 -0.09 3.38
C GLU A 148 -7.12 -1.62 3.46
N VAL A 149 -8.16 -2.31 3.93
CA VAL A 149 -8.14 -3.78 4.09
C VAL A 149 -7.99 -4.51 2.75
N PRO A 150 -8.82 -4.25 1.71
CA PRO A 150 -8.62 -4.89 0.42
C PRO A 150 -7.28 -4.48 -0.23
N LEU A 151 -6.81 -3.24 -0.07
CA LEU A 151 -5.49 -2.84 -0.57
C LEU A 151 -4.36 -3.63 0.11
N LEU A 152 -4.40 -3.78 1.44
CA LEU A 152 -3.42 -4.57 2.19
C LEU A 152 -3.45 -6.05 1.81
N THR A 153 -4.64 -6.60 1.58
CA THR A 153 -4.80 -7.98 1.12
C THR A 153 -4.11 -8.17 -0.24
N LEU A 154 -4.28 -7.22 -1.16
CA LEU A 154 -3.59 -7.24 -2.46
C LEU A 154 -2.07 -7.09 -2.31
N ALA A 155 -1.60 -6.22 -1.42
CA ALA A 155 -0.18 -6.06 -1.14
C ALA A 155 0.44 -7.35 -0.55
N ALA A 156 -0.29 -8.05 0.34
CA ALA A 156 0.13 -9.33 0.89
C ALA A 156 0.21 -10.42 -0.19
N ILE A 157 -0.76 -10.47 -1.11
CA ILE A 157 -0.73 -11.37 -2.28
C ILE A 157 0.53 -11.14 -3.11
N ASN A 158 0.90 -9.88 -3.39
CA ASN A 158 2.11 -9.54 -4.14
C ASN A 158 3.39 -10.00 -3.42
N GLY A 159 3.45 -9.85 -2.09
CA GLY A 159 4.55 -10.38 -1.28
C GLY A 159 4.65 -11.90 -1.35
N LEU A 160 3.53 -12.61 -1.17
CA LEU A 160 3.49 -14.08 -1.23
C LEU A 160 3.88 -14.63 -2.60
N TRP A 161 3.53 -13.96 -3.69
CA TRP A 161 4.00 -14.34 -5.04
C TRP A 161 5.52 -14.25 -5.18
N THR A 162 6.14 -13.27 -4.53
CA THR A 162 7.61 -13.15 -4.50
C THR A 162 8.23 -14.32 -3.74
N LEU A 163 7.69 -14.71 -2.58
CA LEU A 163 8.13 -15.88 -1.83
C LEU A 163 7.89 -17.19 -2.57
N THR A 164 6.78 -17.28 -3.30
CA THR A 164 6.43 -18.47 -4.09
C THR A 164 7.42 -18.67 -5.23
N THR A 165 7.90 -17.57 -5.81
CA THR A 165 8.94 -17.59 -6.86
C THR A 165 10.26 -18.11 -6.29
N ASP A 166 10.65 -17.68 -5.08
CA ASP A 166 11.82 -18.20 -4.37
C ASP A 166 11.69 -19.72 -4.06
N SER A 167 10.57 -20.12 -3.46
CA SER A 167 10.32 -21.51 -3.09
C SER A 167 10.07 -22.45 -4.28
N SER A 168 9.91 -21.92 -5.50
CA SER A 168 9.67 -22.73 -6.70
C SER A 168 10.86 -23.65 -7.04
N THR A 169 12.04 -23.33 -6.51
CA THR A 169 13.27 -24.12 -6.68
C THR A 169 13.33 -25.35 -5.76
N GLU A 170 12.45 -25.43 -4.76
CA GLU A 170 12.43 -26.50 -3.76
C GLU A 170 11.76 -27.77 -4.34
N MET A 171 12.57 -28.69 -4.86
CA MET A 171 12.08 -29.97 -5.38
C MET A 171 12.06 -31.07 -4.33
N SER A 172 10.99 -31.85 -4.31
CA SER A 172 10.90 -33.06 -3.48
C SER A 172 11.76 -34.17 -4.08
N VAL A 173 12.51 -34.86 -3.23
CA VAL A 173 13.42 -35.95 -3.63
C VAL A 173 12.88 -37.24 -3.07
N ASN A 174 12.60 -38.18 -3.98
CA ASN A 174 12.19 -39.53 -3.66
C ASN A 174 13.26 -40.48 -4.19
N THR A 175 13.90 -41.24 -3.30
CA THR A 175 14.90 -42.23 -3.70
C THR A 175 14.31 -43.63 -3.73
N SER A 176 14.89 -44.51 -4.55
CA SER A 176 14.53 -45.92 -4.58
C SER A 176 14.87 -46.68 -3.28
N GLU A 177 15.65 -46.07 -2.38
CA GLU A 177 15.98 -46.59 -1.06
C GLU A 177 14.85 -46.33 -0.03
N GLY A 178 13.78 -45.63 -0.44
CA GLY A 178 12.62 -45.36 0.42
C GLY A 178 12.77 -44.12 1.30
N THR A 179 13.75 -43.26 1.04
CA THR A 179 13.78 -41.92 1.64
C THR A 179 12.93 -40.95 0.83
N TYR A 180 11.97 -40.32 1.51
CA TYR A 180 11.06 -39.30 0.97
C TYR A 180 11.36 -37.99 1.68
N LEU A 181 11.76 -36.97 0.91
CA LEU A 181 11.99 -35.63 1.43
C LEU A 181 11.11 -34.64 0.68
N ASN A 182 10.02 -34.23 1.33
CA ASN A 182 9.01 -33.35 0.75
C ASN A 182 9.41 -31.86 0.90
N ARG A 183 10.42 -31.41 0.16
CA ARG A 183 10.81 -29.99 0.19
C ARG A 183 9.79 -29.07 -0.47
N SER A 184 8.96 -29.59 -1.37
CA SER A 184 7.96 -28.77 -2.09
C SER A 184 6.72 -28.39 -1.26
N GLU A 185 6.61 -28.82 0.00
CA GLU A 185 5.46 -28.51 0.87
C GLU A 185 5.30 -27.00 1.11
N ARG A 186 6.42 -26.27 1.25
CA ARG A 186 6.40 -24.81 1.43
C ARG A 186 5.71 -24.10 0.26
N TYR A 187 6.09 -24.46 -0.97
CA TYR A 187 5.50 -23.90 -2.19
C TYR A 187 3.98 -24.15 -2.27
N GLN A 188 3.55 -25.39 -1.96
CA GLN A 188 2.12 -25.73 -1.97
C GLN A 188 1.33 -24.95 -0.92
N ASN A 189 1.89 -24.79 0.29
CA ASN A 189 1.28 -24.00 1.35
C ASN A 189 1.14 -22.52 0.95
N LEU A 190 2.16 -21.93 0.30
CA LEU A 190 2.10 -20.55 -0.19
C LEU A 190 1.04 -20.38 -1.28
N LEU A 191 0.95 -21.29 -2.26
CA LEU A 191 -0.10 -21.25 -3.28
C LEU A 191 -1.49 -21.36 -2.68
N HIS A 192 -1.67 -22.23 -1.68
CA HIS A 192 -2.95 -22.34 -0.98
C HIS A 192 -3.32 -21.02 -0.29
N GLN A 193 -2.39 -20.41 0.44
CA GLN A 193 -2.62 -19.12 1.10
C GLN A 193 -2.95 -18.01 0.10
N ILE A 194 -2.24 -17.95 -1.03
CA ILE A 194 -2.53 -17.00 -2.11
C ILE A 194 -3.97 -17.18 -2.62
N SER A 195 -4.41 -18.41 -2.86
CA SER A 195 -5.77 -18.68 -3.36
C SER A 195 -6.86 -18.19 -2.39
N VAL A 196 -6.66 -18.37 -1.09
CA VAL A 196 -7.59 -17.93 -0.04
C VAL A 196 -7.64 -16.40 0.02
N LEU A 197 -6.48 -15.74 -0.03
CA LEU A 197 -6.43 -14.27 -0.01
C LEU A 197 -6.99 -13.65 -1.28
N GLN A 198 -6.80 -14.27 -2.45
CA GLN A 198 -7.39 -13.82 -3.70
C GLN A 198 -8.92 -13.89 -3.64
N ALA A 199 -9.49 -14.99 -3.17
CA ALA A 199 -10.94 -15.11 -3.00
C ALA A 199 -11.49 -14.06 -2.02
N ARG A 200 -10.79 -13.83 -0.90
CA ARG A 200 -11.16 -12.77 0.06
C ARG A 200 -11.08 -11.38 -0.56
N TYR A 201 -10.05 -11.10 -1.36
CA TYR A 201 -9.90 -9.81 -2.04
C TYR A 201 -11.03 -9.58 -3.06
N GLU A 202 -11.38 -10.60 -3.84
CA GLU A 202 -12.49 -10.57 -4.79
C GLU A 202 -13.83 -10.30 -4.07
N GLU A 203 -14.11 -11.01 -2.99
CA GLU A 203 -15.32 -10.83 -2.19
C GLU A 203 -15.42 -9.40 -1.63
N LEU A 204 -14.33 -8.88 -1.03
CA LEU A 204 -14.30 -7.52 -0.48
C LEU A 204 -14.48 -6.46 -1.57
N CYS A 205 -13.83 -6.64 -2.72
CA CYS A 205 -13.95 -5.72 -3.86
C CYS A 205 -15.37 -5.71 -4.43
N ALA A 206 -16.01 -6.88 -4.54
CA ALA A 206 -17.38 -7.00 -5.03
C ALA A 206 -18.40 -6.40 -4.05
N GLN A 207 -18.24 -6.62 -2.75
CA GLN A 207 -19.13 -6.08 -1.71
C GLN A 207 -19.05 -4.55 -1.61
N LEU A 208 -17.84 -3.99 -1.68
CA LEU A 208 -17.61 -2.56 -1.55
C LEU A 208 -17.71 -1.82 -2.90
N ASN A 209 -17.75 -2.55 -4.01
CA ASN A 209 -17.67 -2.03 -5.38
C ASN A 209 -16.42 -1.17 -5.63
N VAL A 210 -15.26 -1.67 -5.18
CA VAL A 210 -13.94 -1.02 -5.27
C VAL A 210 -12.89 -1.97 -5.83
N GLY A 211 -11.68 -1.49 -6.07
CA GLY A 211 -10.58 -2.32 -6.58
C GLY A 211 -10.77 -2.85 -8.00
N LEU A 212 -10.03 -3.92 -8.30
CA LEU A 212 -9.95 -4.55 -9.62
C LEU A 212 -11.22 -5.35 -9.99
N TYR A 213 -11.88 -5.94 -8.99
CA TYR A 213 -13.07 -6.79 -9.17
C TYR A 213 -14.38 -6.02 -8.94
N ARG A 214 -14.38 -4.70 -9.12
CA ARG A 214 -15.57 -3.88 -8.98
C ARG A 214 -16.59 -4.22 -10.07
N ILE A 215 -17.87 -4.15 -9.72
CA ILE A 215 -18.98 -4.37 -10.66
C ILE A 215 -19.44 -3.00 -11.16
N GLU A 216 -19.03 -2.64 -12.37
CA GLU A 216 -19.47 -1.39 -12.99
C GLU A 216 -20.88 -1.53 -13.57
N MET A 217 -21.84 -0.84 -12.96
CA MET A 217 -23.19 -0.68 -13.52
C MET A 217 -23.26 0.59 -14.37
N HIS A 218 -23.22 0.43 -15.69
CA HIS A 218 -23.44 1.55 -16.59
C HIS A 218 -24.92 1.76 -16.89
N THR A 219 -25.38 3.01 -16.78
CA THR A 219 -26.71 3.41 -17.28
C THR A 219 -26.56 4.01 -18.66
N LEU A 220 -26.86 3.23 -19.69
CA LEU A 220 -26.84 3.70 -21.07
C LEU A 220 -28.12 4.50 -21.37
N ARG A 221 -27.96 5.77 -21.74
CA ARG A 221 -29.09 6.57 -22.21
C ARG A 221 -29.37 6.25 -23.67
N ARG A 222 -30.61 5.85 -23.97
CA ARG A 222 -31.05 5.60 -25.34
C ARG A 222 -31.33 6.92 -26.05
N VAL A 223 -30.86 7.04 -27.29
CA VAL A 223 -31.18 8.16 -28.19
C VAL A 223 -32.19 7.66 -29.22
N SER A 224 -33.26 8.42 -29.45
CA SER A 224 -34.20 8.14 -30.53
C SER A 224 -33.50 8.33 -31.88
N ARG A 225 -33.56 7.32 -32.74
CA ARG A 225 -32.92 7.34 -34.07
C ARG A 225 -33.50 8.44 -34.97
N ASP A 226 -34.80 8.67 -34.90
CA ASP A 226 -35.50 9.60 -35.81
C ASP A 226 -35.38 11.06 -35.38
N THR A 227 -35.31 11.32 -34.07
CA THR A 227 -35.31 12.69 -33.53
C THR A 227 -33.96 13.14 -32.99
N GLY A 228 -33.00 12.23 -32.80
CA GLY A 228 -31.72 12.50 -32.13
C GLY A 228 -31.87 12.91 -30.66
N ARG A 229 -33.07 12.82 -30.08
CA ARG A 229 -33.36 13.23 -28.71
C ARG A 229 -33.20 12.07 -27.74
N LEU A 230 -32.79 12.39 -26.51
CA LEU A 230 -32.72 11.42 -25.41
C LEU A 230 -34.11 10.89 -25.08
N VAL A 231 -34.24 9.56 -25.00
CA VAL A 231 -35.48 8.91 -24.56
C VAL A 231 -35.64 9.17 -23.05
N PRO A 232 -36.81 9.63 -22.59
CA PRO A 232 -37.05 9.85 -21.16
C PRO A 232 -36.98 8.52 -20.39
N VAL A 233 -36.21 8.51 -19.30
CA VAL A 233 -36.15 7.40 -18.34
C VAL A 233 -37.24 7.64 -17.29
N PHE A 234 -38.02 6.60 -16.98
CA PHE A 234 -39.06 6.63 -15.95
C PHE A 234 -38.60 5.85 -14.74
N ASN A 235 -39.07 6.24 -13.55
CA ASN A 235 -38.78 5.49 -12.34
C ASN A 235 -39.39 4.09 -12.40
N PRO A 236 -38.71 3.06 -11.85
CA PRO A 236 -39.27 1.72 -11.75
C PRO A 236 -40.54 1.74 -10.91
N ARG A 237 -41.51 0.89 -11.28
CA ARG A 237 -42.81 0.78 -10.62
C ARG A 237 -43.11 -0.67 -10.32
N GLU A 238 -43.76 -0.89 -9.18
CA GLU A 238 -44.34 -2.18 -8.84
C GLU A 238 -45.55 -2.47 -9.72
N TYR A 239 -45.91 -3.74 -9.88
CA TYR A 239 -46.93 -4.18 -10.83
C TYR A 239 -48.35 -3.68 -10.47
N ASP A 240 -48.60 -3.38 -9.19
CA ASP A 240 -49.89 -2.96 -8.65
C ASP A 240 -49.99 -1.44 -8.39
N ASP A 241 -48.92 -0.68 -8.60
CA ASP A 241 -48.96 0.78 -8.51
C ASP A 241 -49.72 1.34 -9.73
N ASN A 242 -50.85 2.01 -9.49
CA ASN A 242 -51.69 2.66 -10.51
C ASN A 242 -51.37 4.15 -10.75
N SER A 243 -50.29 4.69 -10.19
CA SER A 243 -49.88 6.08 -10.37
C SER A 243 -49.52 6.44 -11.82
N TYR A 244 -49.39 7.72 -12.15
CA TYR A 244 -48.85 8.09 -13.46
C TYR A 244 -47.33 7.86 -13.52
N PRO A 245 -46.76 7.39 -14.65
CA PRO A 245 -45.32 7.22 -14.78
C PRO A 245 -44.58 8.53 -14.49
N THR A 246 -43.72 8.53 -13.47
CA THR A 246 -42.89 9.69 -13.13
C THR A 246 -41.57 9.63 -13.88
N ARG A 247 -41.23 10.71 -14.59
CA ARG A 247 -39.97 10.82 -15.32
C ARG A 247 -38.84 11.09 -14.34
N GLN A 248 -37.75 10.35 -14.46
CA GLN A 248 -36.51 10.68 -13.78
C GLN A 248 -35.89 11.90 -14.49
N VAL A 249 -35.96 13.05 -13.83
CA VAL A 249 -35.30 14.28 -14.29
C VAL A 249 -33.85 14.22 -13.82
N PRO A 250 -32.86 14.59 -14.66
CA PRO A 250 -31.50 14.74 -14.17
C PRO A 250 -31.48 15.73 -12.98
N PRO A 251 -30.61 15.51 -11.99
CA PRO A 251 -30.51 16.40 -10.84
C PRO A 251 -30.31 17.85 -11.33
N ILE A 252 -31.16 18.74 -10.84
CA ILE A 252 -31.02 20.19 -11.03
C ILE A 252 -30.31 20.67 -9.78
N ASP A 253 -29.09 21.18 -9.93
CA ASP A 253 -28.32 21.71 -8.81
C ASP A 253 -29.11 22.84 -8.14
N LYS A 254 -29.45 22.65 -6.87
CA LYS A 254 -30.07 23.71 -6.07
C LYS A 254 -28.95 24.64 -5.57
N PRO A 255 -29.04 25.96 -5.81
CA PRO A 255 -27.97 26.90 -5.46
C PRO A 255 -27.70 27.03 -3.94
N ASN A 256 -28.59 26.54 -3.07
CA ASN A 256 -28.60 26.87 -1.64
C ASN A 256 -28.49 25.65 -0.69
N GLU A 257 -28.45 24.41 -1.19
CA GLU A 257 -28.29 23.21 -0.33
C GLU A 257 -26.80 22.85 -0.23
N ASP A 258 -26.16 23.24 0.87
CA ASP A 258 -24.74 23.00 1.11
C ASP A 258 -24.48 22.15 2.38
N PRO A 259 -24.07 20.88 2.25
CA PRO A 259 -23.64 20.03 3.37
C PRO A 259 -22.15 20.20 3.77
N SER A 260 -21.37 21.05 3.09
CA SER A 260 -19.90 21.15 3.24
C SER A 260 -19.42 22.00 4.41
N GLY A 261 -20.32 22.71 5.11
CA GLY A 261 -19.94 23.58 6.22
C GLY A 261 -19.10 24.81 5.83
N VAL A 262 -18.84 25.02 4.54
CA VAL A 262 -18.17 26.24 4.04
C VAL A 262 -19.19 27.38 4.07
N PRO A 263 -18.93 28.48 4.80
CA PRO A 263 -19.88 29.58 4.89
C PRO A 263 -20.23 30.13 3.51
N SER A 264 -21.53 30.24 3.24
CA SER A 264 -22.00 30.99 2.08
C SER A 264 -21.72 32.49 2.33
N PRO A 265 -21.13 33.22 1.38
CA PRO A 265 -20.94 34.67 1.46
C PRO A 265 -22.27 35.42 1.35
N LEU A 266 -23.40 34.73 1.15
CA LEU A 266 -24.74 35.32 1.13
C LEU A 266 -25.30 35.67 2.53
N VAL A 267 -24.48 35.71 3.58
CA VAL A 267 -24.82 36.48 4.79
C VAL A 267 -24.68 37.97 4.47
N GLY A 268 -25.70 38.50 3.80
CA GLY A 268 -25.81 39.90 3.39
C GLY A 268 -27.04 40.25 2.53
N GLY A 269 -27.93 39.29 2.22
CA GLY A 269 -29.15 39.55 1.45
C GLY A 269 -30.40 39.44 2.33
N TRP A 270 -31.14 40.53 2.45
CA TRP A 270 -32.27 40.74 3.36
C TRP A 270 -33.39 39.71 3.19
N SER A 271 -33.97 39.32 4.34
CA SER A 271 -35.23 38.59 4.44
C SER A 271 -36.39 39.43 3.88
N TRP A 272 -37.14 38.85 2.96
CA TRP A 272 -38.56 39.17 2.69
C TRP A 272 -39.29 37.87 2.38
#